data_AF-A0AAU6DFZ7-F1
#
_entry.id   AF-A0AAU6DFZ7-F1
#
_cell.length_a   1.000
_cell.length_b   1.000
_cell.length_c   1.000
_cell.angle_alpha   90.00
_cell.angle_beta   90.00
_cell.angle_gamma   90.00
#
_symmetry.space_group_name_H-M   'P 1'
#
loop_
_entity.id
_entity.type
_entity.pdbx_description
1 polymer ?
#
loop_
_entity_poly.entity_id
_entity_poly.type
_entity_poly.pdbx_seq_one_letter_code
_entity_poly.pdbx_strand_id
1 'polypeptide(L)' 'MSASETEAQSPSPMSMRDLLASCEAANAVSTPPRAPAPEPTAVTGEPEEERDAA' A
#
# COMPACT_ATOMS: atom_id res chain seq x y z
N MET A 1 -18.57 37.14 6.15
CA MET A 1 -17.86 36.15 5.31
C MET A 1 -18.74 34.91 5.26
N SER A 2 -19.67 34.84 4.31
CA SER A 2 -20.53 33.66 4.14
C SER A 2 -19.80 32.70 3.21
N ALA A 3 -19.30 31.59 3.76
CA ALA A 3 -18.83 30.48 2.94
C ALA A 3 -20.08 29.83 2.34
N SER A 4 -20.13 29.80 1.01
CA SER A 4 -21.21 29.20 0.24
C SER A 4 -21.53 27.82 0.81
N GLU A 5 -22.71 27.68 1.38
CA GLU A 5 -23.29 26.39 1.72
C GLU A 5 -23.32 25.61 0.41
N THR A 6 -22.38 24.67 0.29
CA THR A 6 -22.28 23.71 -0.81
C THR A 6 -23.67 23.22 -1.12
N GLU A 7 -24.20 23.70 -2.24
CA GLU A 7 -25.47 23.33 -2.83
C GLU A 7 -25.62 21.82 -2.65
N ALA A 8 -26.58 21.41 -1.81
CA ALA A 8 -26.74 20.03 -1.38
C ALA A 8 -27.22 19.20 -2.57
N GLN A 9 -26.27 18.86 -3.44
CA GLN A 9 -26.49 18.05 -4.61
C GLN A 9 -26.90 16.69 -4.09
N SER A 10 -28.16 16.34 -4.33
CA SER A 10 -28.71 15.07 -3.85
C SER A 10 -27.81 13.95 -4.39
N PRO A 11 -27.22 13.11 -3.51
CA PRO A 11 -26.29 12.10 -3.95
C PRO A 11 -27.01 11.19 -4.94
N SER A 12 -26.42 11.04 -6.13
CA SER A 12 -26.94 10.12 -7.12
C SER A 12 -26.99 8.71 -6.52
N PRO A 13 -28.00 7.89 -6.87
CA PRO A 13 -28.07 6.53 -6.36
C PRO A 13 -26.81 5.77 -6.79
N MET A 14 -25.96 5.43 -5.82
CA MET A 14 -24.73 4.67 -6.05
C MET A 14 -25.07 3.19 -6.24
N SER A 15 -24.41 2.53 -7.19
CA SER A 15 -24.53 1.08 -7.31
C SER A 15 -23.81 0.39 -6.15
N MET A 16 -24.16 -0.87 -5.87
CA MET A 16 -23.46 -1.66 -4.86
C MET A 16 -21.95 -1.79 -5.15
N ARG A 17 -21.56 -1.73 -6.43
CA ARG A 17 -20.16 -1.73 -6.86
C ARG A 17 -19.42 -0.47 -6.42
N ASP A 18 -20.05 0.69 -6.54
CA ASP A 18 -19.44 1.98 -6.17
C ASP A 18 -19.26 2.10 -4.66
N LEU A 19 -20.19 1.53 -3.88
CA LEU A 19 -20.05 1.41 -2.43
C LEU A 19 -18.85 0.53 -2.06
N LEU A 20 -18.70 -0.64 -2.68
CA LEU A 20 -17.57 -1.53 -2.45
C LEU A 20 -16.23 -0.88 -2.83
N ALA A 21 -16.18 -0.20 -3.98
CA ALA A 21 -15.00 0.54 -4.42
C ALA A 21 -14.63 1.67 -3.43
N SER A 22 -15.63 2.37 -2.90
CA SER A 22 -15.43 3.41 -1.90
C SER A 22 -14.90 2.84 -0.58
N CYS A 23 -15.38 1.67 -0.16
CA CYS A 23 -14.86 0.96 1.02
C CYS A 23 -13.40 0.51 0.83
N GLU A 24 -13.03 0.01 -0.35
CA GLU A 24 -11.65 -0.36 -0.67
C GLU A 24 -10.73 0.86 -0.65
N ALA A 25 -11.18 1.97 -1.25
CA ALA A 25 -10.42 3.23 -1.24
C ALA A 25 -10.19 3.76 0.18
N ALA A 26 -11.22 3.74 1.04
CA ALA A 26 -11.07 4.13 2.44
C ALA A 26 -10.08 3.23 3.19
N ASN A 27 -10.08 1.93 2.90
CA ASN A 27 -9.14 0.98 3.50
C ASN A 27 -7.69 1.26 3.09
N ALA A 28 -7.45 1.64 1.83
CA ALA A 28 -6.12 2.00 1.34
C ALA A 28 -5.55 3.27 2.01
N VAL A 29 -6.42 4.24 2.32
CA VAL A 29 -6.02 5.46 3.06
C VAL A 29 -5.66 5.13 4.51
N SER A 30 -6.45 4.27 5.17
CA SER A 30 -6.19 3.85 6.55
C SER A 30 -5.04 2.86 6.67
N THR A 31 -4.73 2.16 5.59
CA THR A 31 -3.75 1.09 5.55
C THR A 31 -2.74 1.40 4.45
N PRO A 32 -1.83 2.35 4.69
CA PRO A 32 -0.79 2.65 3.72
C PRO A 32 -0.02 1.36 3.39
N PRO A 33 0.33 1.12 2.12
CA PRO A 33 1.04 -0.09 1.74
C PRO A 33 2.35 -0.16 2.54
N ARG A 34 2.64 -1.35 3.07
CA ARG A 34 3.92 -1.60 3.74
C ARG A 34 5.01 -1.46 2.68
N ALA A 35 6.12 -0.78 3.04
CA ALA A 35 7.27 -0.67 2.16
C ALA A 35 7.66 -2.06 1.63
N PRO A 36 8.02 -2.19 0.34
CA PRO A 36 8.48 -3.46 -0.20
C PRO A 36 9.61 -4.00 0.68
N ALA A 37 9.53 -5.29 1.00
CA ALA A 37 10.58 -5.94 1.78
C ALA A 37 11.91 -5.78 1.03
N PRO A 38 13.03 -5.51 1.73
CA PRO A 38 14.33 -5.51 1.09
C PRO A 38 14.55 -6.87 0.43
N GLU A 39 14.93 -6.85 -0.85
CA GLU A 39 15.39 -8.03 -1.57
C GLU A 39 16.45 -8.72 -0.71
N PRO A 40 16.37 -10.04 -0.48
CA PRO A 40 17.39 -10.74 0.28
C PRO A 40 18.72 -10.51 -0.45
N THR A 41 19.60 -9.72 0.18
CA THR A 41 20.98 -9.62 -0.24
C THR A 41 21.51 -11.03 -0.23
N ALA A 42 21.77 -11.58 -1.42
CA ALA A 42 22.48 -12.84 -1.55
C ALA A 42 23.77 -12.66 -0.75
N VAL A 43 23.83 -13.25 0.44
CA VAL A 43 25.09 -13.48 1.11
C VAL A 43 25.76 -14.50 0.22
N THR A 44 26.56 -14.01 -0.72
CA THR A 44 27.53 -14.82 -1.43
C THR A 44 28.45 -15.34 -0.34
N GLY A 45 28.12 -16.52 0.19
CA GLY A 45 29.05 -17.32 0.95
C GLY A 45 30.16 -17.67 -0.01
N GLU A 46 31.26 -16.94 0.05
CA GLU A 46 32.53 -17.48 -0.39
C GLU A 46 32.75 -18.70 0.52
N PRO A 47 32.85 -19.93 -0.01
CA PRO A 47 33.37 -21.02 0.80
C PRO A 47 34.78 -20.58 1.20
N GLU A 48 35.00 -20.36 2.50
CA GLU A 48 36.35 -20.25 3.03
C GLU A 48 37.11 -21.49 2.56
N GLU A 49 37.99 -21.28 1.59
CA GLU A 49 38.88 -22.30 1.04
C GLU A 49 39.62 -22.91 2.24
N GLU A 50 39.20 -24.12 2.59
CA GLU A 50 39.79 -25.00 3.57
C GLU A 50 41.29 -24.99 3.33
N ARG A 51 42.04 -24.26 4.18
CA ARG A 51 43.50 -24.19 4.11
C ARG A 51 44.06 -25.54 4.54
N ASP A 52 44.07 -26.48 3.61
CA ASP A 52 44.89 -27.67 3.69
C ASP A 52 46.28 -27.32 3.13
N ALA A 53 47.27 -27.23 4.04
CA ALA A 53 48.68 -27.62 3.87
C ALA A 53 49.63 -26.76 4.73
N ALA A 54 50.16 -27.36 5.80
CA ALA A 54 51.58 -27.38 6.15
C ALA A 54 51.86 -28.47 7.18
#